data_AF-A0A3P6RZL8-F1
#
_entry.id   AF-A0A3P6RZL8-F1
#
_cell.length_a   1.000
_cell.length_b   1.000
_cell.length_c   1.000
_cell.angle_alpha   90.00
_cell.angle_beta   90.00
_cell.angle_gamma   90.00
#
_symmetry.space_group_name_H-M   'P 1'
#
loop_
_entity.id
_entity.type
_entity.pdbx_description
1 polymer ?
#
loop_
_entity_poly.entity_id
_entity_poly.type
_entity_poly.pdbx_seq_one_letter_code
_entity_poly.pdbx_strand_id
1 'polypeptide(L)'
;MGKNHLIYIHIGFPDLDSQELCDSRLGCSGNGLCIGTKEDYSCACFLGYEGEMCQHRVGGKKCSQEKSNVLLPTMSNACTPADCNNQGVCVGTRDLPFCLCNLGRIGKYCEDSISSLTNTDPTAPITTCSPSDCNNKGICLGTKNSFVCACQLGYTGSRCENSKL
;
A
#
# COMPACT_ATOMS: atom_id res chain seq x y z
N MET A 1 -48.91 6.57 -31.38
CA MET A 1 -48.06 5.68 -30.55
C MET A 1 -46.66 6.26 -30.56
N GLY A 2 -46.35 7.05 -29.52
CA GLY A 2 -45.17 7.93 -29.48
C GLY A 2 -43.88 7.17 -29.24
N LYS A 3 -42.87 7.45 -30.06
CA LYS A 3 -41.50 6.96 -29.85
C LYS A 3 -40.90 7.78 -28.71
N ASN A 4 -40.52 7.12 -27.62
CA ASN A 4 -39.73 7.74 -26.54
C ASN A 4 -38.35 8.11 -27.09
N HIS A 5 -38.13 9.40 -27.34
CA HIS A 5 -36.80 9.94 -27.57
C HIS A 5 -36.13 10.16 -26.22
N LEU A 6 -35.22 9.26 -25.85
CA LEU A 6 -34.27 9.49 -24.78
C LEU A 6 -33.25 10.50 -25.28
N ILE A 7 -33.36 11.74 -24.81
CA ILE A 7 -32.36 12.78 -25.02
C ILE A 7 -31.23 12.50 -24.04
N TYR A 8 -30.12 11.95 -24.52
CA TYR A 8 -28.89 11.87 -23.75
C TYR A 8 -28.26 13.27 -23.73
N ILE A 9 -28.30 13.92 -22.57
CA ILE A 9 -27.55 15.15 -22.35
C ILE A 9 -26.08 14.74 -22.23
N HIS A 10 -25.33 14.89 -23.32
CA HIS A 10 -23.87 14.93 -23.24
C HIS A 10 -23.52 16.22 -22.50
N ILE A 11 -23.23 16.11 -21.21
CA ILE A 11 -22.58 17.16 -20.45
C ILE A 11 -21.14 17.22 -20.97
N GLY A 12 -20.92 18.02 -22.00
CA GLY A 12 -19.59 18.42 -22.43
C GLY A 12 -19.00 19.27 -21.32
N PHE A 13 -18.07 18.72 -20.55
CA PHE A 13 -17.14 19.52 -19.76
C PHE A 13 -16.13 20.11 -20.75
N PRO A 14 -16.06 21.44 -20.91
CA PRO A 14 -15.02 22.07 -21.71
C PRO A 14 -13.72 22.00 -20.90
N ASP A 15 -12.75 21.23 -21.44
CA ASP A 15 -11.32 21.29 -21.16
C ASP A 15 -10.90 21.55 -19.70
N LEU A 16 -10.96 20.49 -18.88
CA LEU A 16 -10.24 20.41 -17.61
C LEU A 16 -9.37 19.14 -17.61
N ASP A 17 -8.20 19.27 -18.24
CA ASP A 17 -7.00 18.41 -18.18
C ASP A 17 -7.21 17.01 -17.59
N SER A 18 -7.86 16.13 -18.34
CA SER A 18 -7.87 14.71 -18.03
C SER A 18 -6.50 14.14 -18.39
N GLN A 19 -5.53 14.28 -17.50
CA GLN A 19 -4.39 13.38 -17.50
C GLN A 19 -4.95 11.96 -17.31
N GLU A 20 -5.26 11.28 -18.42
CA GLU A 20 -5.80 9.93 -18.42
C GLU A 20 -4.79 9.07 -17.64
N LEU A 21 -5.25 8.49 -16.53
CA LEU A 21 -4.46 7.57 -15.74
C LEU A 21 -4.03 6.39 -16.61
N CYS A 22 -2.84 5.85 -16.37
CA CYS A 22 -2.36 4.73 -17.15
C CYS A 22 -3.11 3.43 -16.85
N ASP A 23 -3.40 2.64 -17.88
CA ASP A 23 -4.01 1.31 -17.75
C ASP A 23 -2.90 0.26 -17.63
N SER A 24 -2.91 -0.52 -16.56
CA SER A 24 -1.90 -1.56 -16.30
C SER A 24 -1.87 -2.67 -17.36
N ARG A 25 -2.99 -2.94 -18.05
CA ARG A 25 -3.05 -3.91 -19.15
C ARG A 25 -2.29 -3.42 -20.38
N LEU A 26 -2.34 -2.10 -20.63
CA LEU A 26 -1.75 -1.47 -21.81
C LEU A 26 -0.31 -1.01 -21.53
N GLY A 27 -0.07 -0.32 -20.42
CA GLY A 27 1.24 0.24 -20.07
C GLY A 27 2.22 -0.76 -19.44
N CYS A 28 1.72 -1.69 -18.60
CA CYS A 28 2.58 -2.65 -17.89
C CYS A 28 2.36 -4.10 -18.34
N SER A 29 1.92 -4.29 -19.58
CA SER A 29 1.66 -5.61 -20.19
C SER A 29 0.67 -6.49 -19.41
N GLY A 30 -0.10 -5.91 -18.47
CA GLY A 30 -0.92 -6.64 -17.51
C GLY A 30 -0.15 -7.40 -16.43
N ASN A 31 1.17 -7.25 -16.38
CA ASN A 31 2.07 -7.99 -15.49
C ASN A 31 2.72 -7.10 -14.42
N GLY A 32 2.16 -5.92 -14.18
CA GLY A 32 2.60 -5.00 -13.14
C GLY A 32 1.52 -3.97 -12.84
N LEU A 33 1.71 -3.25 -11.73
CA LEU A 33 0.90 -2.09 -11.38
C LEU A 33 1.44 -0.86 -12.12
N CYS A 34 0.57 -0.18 -12.85
CA CYS A 34 0.90 1.09 -13.50
C CYS A 34 0.65 2.28 -12.58
N ILE A 35 1.63 3.17 -12.47
CA ILE A 35 1.59 4.36 -11.63
C ILE A 35 1.94 5.56 -12.50
N GLY A 36 0.99 6.48 -12.68
CA GLY A 36 1.16 7.68 -13.48
C GLY A 36 0.02 7.86 -14.50
N THR A 37 0.35 8.56 -15.57
CA THR A 37 -0.55 8.96 -16.66
C THR A 37 -0.25 8.15 -17.92
N LYS A 38 -1.10 8.23 -18.93
CA LYS A 38 -0.88 7.57 -20.22
C LYS A 38 0.40 8.02 -20.93
N GLU A 39 0.84 9.25 -20.69
CA GLU A 39 2.03 9.84 -21.33
C GLU A 39 3.31 9.65 -20.51
N ASP A 40 3.18 9.63 -19.17
CA ASP A 40 4.29 9.47 -18.24
C ASP A 40 3.88 8.53 -17.10
N TYR A 41 4.42 7.31 -17.13
CA TYR A 41 4.15 6.26 -16.15
C TYR A 41 5.37 5.41 -15.84
N SER A 42 5.30 4.73 -14.70
CA SER A 42 6.24 3.70 -14.29
C SER A 42 5.50 2.42 -13.90
N CYS A 43 6.15 1.28 -14.13
CA CYS A 43 5.58 -0.02 -13.81
C CYS A 43 6.28 -0.66 -12.61
N ALA A 44 5.48 -1.07 -11.62
CA ALA A 44 5.92 -1.97 -10.56
C ALA A 44 5.57 -3.41 -10.94
N CYS A 45 6.56 -4.17 -11.42
CA CYS A 45 6.33 -5.52 -11.95
C CYS A 45 5.93 -6.53 -10.88
N PHE A 46 4.97 -7.38 -11.22
CA PHE A 46 4.62 -8.55 -10.42
C PHE A 46 5.78 -9.55 -10.43
N LEU A 47 5.84 -10.39 -9.39
CA LEU A 47 6.88 -11.40 -9.23
C LEU A 47 7.00 -12.27 -10.49
N GLY A 48 8.23 -12.42 -10.99
CA GLY A 48 8.55 -13.18 -12.20
C GLY A 48 8.50 -12.38 -13.50
N TYR A 49 8.35 -11.05 -13.43
CA TYR A 49 8.47 -10.15 -14.58
C TYR A 49 9.47 -9.02 -14.34
N GLU A 50 10.12 -8.59 -15.41
CA GLU A 50 11.06 -7.46 -15.45
C GLU A 50 10.90 -6.65 -16.75
N GLY A 51 11.69 -5.59 -16.85
CA GLY A 51 11.64 -4.61 -17.92
C GLY A 51 10.72 -3.45 -17.58
N GLU A 52 10.90 -2.33 -18.29
CA GLU A 52 10.19 -1.07 -18.01
C GLU A 52 8.68 -1.17 -18.13
N MET A 53 8.18 -2.12 -18.94
CA MET A 53 6.75 -2.40 -19.12
C MET A 53 6.37 -3.79 -18.57
N CYS A 54 7.22 -4.40 -17.73
CA CYS A 54 7.05 -5.76 -17.21
C CYS A 54 6.84 -6.80 -18.33
N GLN A 55 7.48 -6.58 -19.47
CA GLN A 55 7.31 -7.36 -20.68
C GLN A 55 8.13 -8.65 -20.70
N HIS A 56 9.19 -8.71 -19.89
CA HIS A 56 10.09 -9.87 -19.86
C HIS A 56 9.73 -10.75 -18.66
N ARG A 57 9.69 -12.07 -18.87
CA ARG A 57 9.53 -13.03 -17.78
C ARG A 57 10.90 -13.42 -17.24
N VAL A 58 11.10 -13.30 -15.94
CA VAL A 58 12.33 -13.72 -15.27
C VAL A 58 12.07 -14.96 -14.46
N GLY A 59 12.83 -16.01 -14.74
CA GLY A 59 13.18 -17.06 -13.79
C GLY A 59 12.09 -17.54 -12.84
N GLY A 60 11.00 -18.09 -13.38
CA GLY A 60 10.01 -18.86 -12.64
C GLY A 60 9.43 -19.92 -13.56
N LYS A 61 9.45 -21.20 -13.14
CA LYS A 61 8.78 -22.26 -13.89
C LYS A 61 7.36 -21.80 -14.20
N LYS A 62 6.89 -22.00 -15.43
CA LYS A 62 5.48 -21.77 -15.81
C LYS A 62 4.60 -22.36 -14.71
N CYS A 63 3.52 -21.68 -14.32
CA CYS A 63 2.43 -22.34 -13.60
C CYS A 63 1.73 -23.32 -14.57
N SER A 64 2.46 -24.35 -14.99
CA SER A 64 1.88 -25.54 -15.60
C SER A 64 1.13 -26.26 -14.49
N GLN A 65 -0.16 -26.47 -14.72
CA GLN A 65 -1.03 -27.34 -13.93
C GLN A 65 -0.60 -28.82 -14.00
N GLU A 66 0.70 -29.11 -13.98
CA GLU A 66 1.23 -30.45 -13.92
C GLU A 66 2.05 -30.57 -12.66
N LYS A 67 1.48 -31.31 -11.69
CA LYS A 67 2.11 -31.97 -10.55
C LYS A 67 3.55 -31.51 -10.34
N SER A 68 3.68 -30.33 -9.76
CA SER A 68 4.98 -29.89 -9.33
C SER A 68 5.34 -30.76 -8.14
N ASN A 69 6.19 -31.76 -8.38
CA ASN A 69 7.17 -32.20 -7.39
C ASN A 69 8.09 -31.00 -7.12
N VAL A 70 7.52 -29.93 -6.55
CA VAL A 70 8.24 -29.08 -5.64
C VAL A 70 8.59 -30.08 -4.55
N LEU A 71 9.85 -30.49 -4.45
CA LEU A 71 10.39 -30.61 -3.11
C LEU A 71 10.12 -29.24 -2.52
N LEU A 72 8.98 -29.08 -1.82
CA LEU A 72 8.73 -27.92 -0.99
C LEU A 72 10.06 -27.77 -0.27
N PRO A 73 10.82 -26.67 -0.44
CA PRO A 73 11.60 -26.27 0.69
C PRO A 73 10.50 -26.13 1.74
N THR A 74 10.47 -27.06 2.70
CA THR A 74 9.83 -26.78 3.96
C THR A 74 10.44 -25.45 4.33
N MET A 75 9.71 -24.36 4.09
CA MET A 75 10.12 -23.04 4.51
C MET A 75 10.03 -23.14 6.02
N SER A 76 11.08 -23.69 6.63
CA SER A 76 11.16 -23.96 8.06
C SER A 76 11.05 -22.65 8.85
N ASN A 77 11.14 -21.52 8.13
CA ASN A 77 10.93 -20.17 8.62
C ASN A 77 9.77 -19.41 7.95
N ALA A 78 8.77 -20.09 7.41
CA ALA A 78 7.52 -19.43 7.03
C ALA A 78 6.93 -18.73 8.26
N CYS A 79 6.42 -17.52 8.07
CA CYS A 79 5.72 -16.86 9.14
C CYS A 79 4.36 -17.50 9.40
N THR A 80 3.87 -17.28 10.60
CA THR A 80 2.61 -17.82 11.11
C THR A 80 1.72 -16.66 11.55
N PRO A 81 0.40 -16.87 11.70
CA PRO A 81 -0.49 -15.83 12.23
C PRO A 81 -0.05 -15.28 13.60
N ALA A 82 0.67 -16.09 14.39
CA ALA A 82 1.22 -15.67 15.68
C ALA A 82 2.24 -14.53 15.55
N ASP A 83 3.01 -14.47 14.45
CA ASP A 83 3.96 -13.39 14.16
C ASP A 83 3.25 -12.05 13.87
N CYS A 84 1.95 -12.08 13.56
CA CYS A 84 1.06 -10.94 13.43
C CYS A 84 0.08 -10.82 14.61
N ASN A 85 0.51 -11.24 15.81
CA ASN A 85 -0.27 -11.24 17.04
C ASN A 85 -1.64 -11.95 16.95
N ASN A 86 -1.79 -12.89 16.01
CA ASN A 86 -3.04 -13.58 15.66
C ASN A 86 -4.18 -12.64 15.24
N GLN A 87 -3.85 -11.47 14.72
CA GLN A 87 -4.81 -10.44 14.35
C GLN A 87 -4.63 -9.93 12.94
N GLY A 88 -4.09 -10.79 12.09
CA GLY A 88 -3.92 -10.53 10.69
C GLY A 88 -3.48 -11.80 9.97
N VAL A 89 -3.38 -11.69 8.65
CA VAL A 89 -2.81 -12.72 7.81
C VAL A 89 -1.32 -12.43 7.65
N CYS A 90 -0.47 -13.42 7.93
CA CYS A 90 0.96 -13.31 7.70
C CYS A 90 1.33 -13.82 6.31
N VAL A 91 2.12 -13.02 5.58
CA VAL A 91 2.67 -13.38 4.28
C VAL A 91 4.19 -13.24 4.32
N GLY A 92 4.94 -14.29 3.97
CA GLY A 92 6.41 -14.28 3.93
C GLY A 92 7.06 -15.20 4.96
N THR A 93 8.17 -14.74 5.55
CA THR A 93 9.00 -15.50 6.51
C THR A 93 9.02 -14.84 7.88
N ARG A 94 9.47 -15.53 8.93
CA ARG A 94 9.58 -14.91 10.28
C ARG A 94 10.60 -13.77 10.34
N ASP A 95 11.62 -13.79 9.48
CA ASP A 95 12.63 -12.73 9.41
C ASP A 95 12.08 -11.47 8.72
N LEU A 96 11.16 -11.64 7.78
CA LEU A 96 10.54 -10.55 7.03
C LEU A 96 9.02 -10.79 6.83
N PRO A 97 8.24 -10.75 7.91
CA PRO A 97 6.80 -11.00 7.83
C PRO A 97 6.08 -9.73 7.37
N PHE A 98 5.15 -9.90 6.45
CA PHE A 98 4.22 -8.86 6.06
C PHE A 98 2.83 -9.17 6.63
N CYS A 99 2.38 -8.35 7.57
CA CYS A 99 1.11 -8.54 8.27
C CYS A 99 -0.02 -7.72 7.63
N LEU A 100 -1.02 -8.42 7.10
CA LEU A 100 -2.30 -7.82 6.69
C LEU A 100 -3.25 -7.83 7.89
N CYS A 101 -3.30 -6.72 8.62
CA CYS A 101 -4.04 -6.63 9.87
C CYS A 101 -5.57 -6.67 9.67
N ASN A 102 -6.25 -7.31 10.61
CA ASN A 102 -7.71 -7.29 10.73
C ASN A 102 -8.21 -5.87 11.01
N LEU A 103 -9.49 -5.65 10.73
CA LEU A 103 -10.11 -4.33 10.87
C LEU A 103 -9.90 -3.75 12.29
N GLY A 104 -9.44 -2.50 12.35
CA GLY A 104 -9.18 -1.80 13.62
C GLY A 104 -7.85 -2.13 14.29
N ARG A 105 -6.96 -2.91 13.66
CA ARG A 105 -5.59 -3.16 14.12
C ARG A 105 -4.57 -2.48 13.23
N ILE A 106 -3.48 -2.02 13.85
CA ILE A 106 -2.40 -1.28 13.21
C ILE A 106 -1.06 -1.71 13.83
N GLY A 107 0.04 -1.19 13.28
CA GLY A 107 1.39 -1.57 13.68
C GLY A 107 2.00 -2.61 12.75
N LYS A 108 3.31 -2.84 12.89
CA LYS A 108 4.07 -3.71 11.97
C LYS A 108 3.62 -5.17 12.06
N TYR A 109 3.22 -5.58 13.25
CA TYR A 109 2.82 -6.93 13.62
C TYR A 109 1.37 -6.95 14.15
N CYS A 110 0.57 -5.93 13.82
CA CYS A 110 -0.80 -5.74 14.34
C CYS A 110 -0.89 -5.60 15.87
N GLU A 111 0.18 -5.12 16.51
CA GLU A 111 0.32 -4.97 17.96
C GLU A 111 -0.63 -3.93 18.56
N ASP A 112 -1.04 -2.94 17.78
CA ASP A 112 -1.81 -1.78 18.23
C ASP A 112 -3.25 -1.81 17.73
N SER A 113 -4.14 -1.17 18.48
CA SER A 113 -5.53 -0.93 18.06
C SER A 113 -5.67 0.50 17.56
N ILE A 114 -6.50 0.70 16.54
CA ILE A 114 -6.76 2.04 16.00
C ILE A 114 -7.35 3.00 17.04
N SER A 115 -8.00 2.46 18.08
CA SER A 115 -8.47 3.22 19.24
C SER A 115 -7.34 3.93 19.99
N SER A 116 -6.11 3.42 19.90
CA SER A 116 -4.94 4.09 20.47
C SER A 116 -4.56 5.37 19.72
N LEU A 117 -5.02 5.55 18.49
CA LEU A 117 -4.82 6.78 17.69
C LEU A 117 -5.98 7.78 17.82
N THR A 118 -7.11 7.36 18.41
CA THR A 118 -8.27 8.23 18.62
C THR A 118 -8.34 8.63 20.09
N ASN A 119 -8.46 9.93 20.38
CA ASN A 119 -8.82 10.34 21.74
C ASN A 119 -10.24 9.82 22.03
N THR A 120 -10.36 8.85 22.94
CA THR A 120 -11.64 8.32 23.42
C THR A 120 -12.29 9.23 24.46
N ASP A 121 -11.64 10.34 24.81
CA ASP A 121 -12.17 11.37 25.70
C ASP A 121 -12.95 12.41 24.87
N PRO A 122 -14.30 12.38 24.90
CA PRO A 122 -15.14 13.35 24.19
C PRO A 122 -15.05 14.77 24.76
N THR A 123 -14.35 14.98 25.88
CA THR A 123 -14.16 16.28 26.53
C THR A 123 -12.75 16.86 26.34
N ALA A 124 -11.80 16.08 25.83
CA ALA A 124 -10.46 16.57 25.54
C ALA A 124 -10.45 17.43 24.27
N PRO A 125 -9.84 18.64 24.29
CA PRO A 125 -9.68 19.43 23.07
C PRO A 125 -8.85 18.65 22.06
N ILE A 126 -9.40 18.43 20.87
CA ILE A 126 -8.71 17.75 19.75
C ILE A 126 -7.62 18.68 19.23
N THR A 127 -6.48 18.68 19.91
CA THR A 127 -5.29 19.38 19.45
C THR A 127 -4.56 18.46 18.48
N THR A 128 -4.64 18.78 17.20
CA THR A 128 -3.94 18.04 16.14
C THR A 128 -2.43 18.14 16.37
N CYS A 129 -1.72 17.07 16.09
CA CYS A 129 -0.27 17.16 16.10
C CYS A 129 0.23 18.02 14.93
N SER A 130 1.44 18.53 15.04
CA SER A 130 2.07 19.40 14.05
C SER A 130 3.38 18.79 13.55
N PRO A 131 3.91 19.21 12.37
CA PRO A 131 5.20 18.73 11.88
C PRO A 131 6.36 18.90 12.87
N SER A 132 6.27 19.89 13.76
CA SER A 132 7.22 20.12 14.85
C SER A 132 7.27 18.98 15.86
N ASP A 133 6.16 18.27 16.04
CA ASP A 133 6.11 17.08 16.89
C ASP A 133 6.90 15.92 16.27
N CYS A 134 7.16 15.94 14.95
CA CYS A 134 8.02 15.02 14.19
C CYS A 134 9.38 15.64 13.81
N ASN A 135 9.90 16.56 14.64
CA ASN A 135 11.16 17.28 14.42
C ASN A 135 11.26 18.00 13.07
N ASN A 136 10.12 18.36 12.46
CA ASN A 136 10.02 18.90 11.09
C ASN A 136 10.67 18.02 10.01
N LYS A 137 10.90 16.73 10.31
CA LYS A 137 11.56 15.75 9.43
C LYS A 137 10.61 14.64 8.99
N GLY A 138 9.31 14.89 9.10
CA GLY A 138 8.26 13.95 8.77
C GLY A 138 6.88 14.60 8.79
N ILE A 139 5.90 13.86 8.28
CA ILE A 139 4.49 14.23 8.35
C ILE A 139 3.92 13.69 9.66
N CYS A 140 3.21 14.54 10.41
CA CYS A 140 2.55 14.14 11.64
C CYS A 140 1.11 13.70 11.37
N LEU A 141 0.73 12.51 11.86
CA LEU A 141 -0.60 11.95 11.74
C LEU A 141 -1.16 11.66 13.14
N GLY A 142 -2.23 12.37 13.53
CA GLY A 142 -2.91 12.17 14.82
C GLY A 142 -3.06 13.45 15.64
N THR A 143 -3.02 13.30 16.96
CA THR A 143 -3.24 14.36 17.95
C THR A 143 -2.03 14.53 18.85
N LYS A 144 -1.93 15.64 19.58
CA LYS A 144 -0.85 15.89 20.53
C LYS A 144 -0.64 14.77 21.56
N ASN A 145 -1.71 14.06 21.92
CA ASN A 145 -1.68 12.97 22.89
C ASN A 145 -1.31 11.62 22.27
N SER A 146 -1.60 11.43 20.98
CA SER A 146 -1.30 10.20 20.26
C SER A 146 -1.13 10.50 18.78
N PHE A 147 0.11 10.35 18.29
CA PHE A 147 0.48 10.62 16.91
C PHE A 147 1.54 9.64 16.42
N VAL A 148 1.61 9.51 15.09
CA VAL A 148 2.63 8.76 14.36
C VAL A 148 3.33 9.71 13.39
N CYS A 149 4.64 9.58 13.29
CA CYS A 149 5.45 10.35 12.34
C CYS A 149 5.82 9.51 11.12
N ALA A 150 5.40 9.96 9.94
CA ALA A 150 5.90 9.43 8.66
C ALA A 150 7.17 10.19 8.27
N CYS A 151 8.34 9.62 8.58
CA CYS A 151 9.61 10.28 8.38
C CYS A 151 9.98 10.43 6.90
N GLN A 152 10.63 11.56 6.58
CA GLN A 152 11.25 11.78 5.29
C GLN A 152 12.43 10.82 5.09
N LEU A 153 12.82 10.59 3.84
CA LEU A 153 13.97 9.77 3.49
C LEU A 153 15.23 10.24 4.23
N GLY A 154 15.99 9.29 4.77
CA GLY A 154 17.17 9.57 5.58
C GLY A 154 16.88 9.81 7.07
N TYR A 155 15.62 9.76 7.52
CA TYR A 155 15.26 9.91 8.93
C TYR A 155 14.48 8.70 9.47
N THR A 156 14.70 8.39 10.74
CA THR A 156 14.09 7.27 11.47
C THR A 156 13.86 7.64 12.94
N GLY A 157 13.18 6.77 13.68
CA GLY A 157 12.76 7.03 15.06
C GLY A 157 11.29 7.42 15.15
N SER A 158 10.72 7.35 16.36
CA SER A 158 9.28 7.58 16.56
C SER A 158 8.88 9.03 16.29
N ARG A 159 9.84 9.96 16.36
CA ARG A 159 9.66 11.39 16.07
C ARG A 159 10.62 11.88 14.98
N CYS A 160 11.19 10.99 14.18
CA CYS A 160 12.16 11.32 13.12
C CYS A 160 13.44 12.00 13.64
N GLU A 161 13.87 11.65 14.84
CA GLU A 161 15.02 12.23 15.53
C GLU A 161 16.37 11.67 15.06
N ASN A 162 16.39 10.50 14.42
CA ASN A 162 17.61 9.83 14.00
C ASN A 162 17.84 10.00 12.50
N SER A 163 18.91 10.69 12.12
CA SER A 163 19.38 10.72 10.74
C SER A 163 20.18 9.46 10.41
N LYS A 164 19.78 8.73 9.37
CA LYS A 164 20.66 7.79 8.67
C LYS A 164 21.30 8.53 7.51
N LEU A 165 22.52 9.01 7.74
CA LEU A 165 23.47 9.32 6.66
C LEU A 165 23.98 8.01 6.04
#